data_AF-A0A1F3QM12-F1
#
_entry.id   AF-A0A1F3QM12-F1
#
_cell.length_a   1.000
_cell.length_b   1.000
_cell.length_c   1.000
_cell.angle_alpha   90.00
_cell.angle_beta   90.00
_cell.angle_gamma   90.00
#
_symmetry.space_group_name_H-M   'P 1'
#
loop_
_entity.id
_entity.type
_entity.pdbx_description
1 polymer ?
#
loop_
_entity_poly.entity_id
_entity_poly.type
_entity_poly.pdbx_seq_one_letter_code
_entity_poly.pdbx_strand_id
1 'polypeptide(L)'
;MCNICFAQYSKLFDFFSTTTGSNADGDLISDGIFLYGTTAYGGANNFGTVFKIKTDGTGYVKLFDFSGAADGSKPLGSLVYDGTFLYGMTWEGGTSNFGVIYKIKPDGTGYSKILDFVGANGKNPKGSFIFDGTFLYGMTKLGGNNGYGVIFKILPNGSGYTKLLDFNYTNGAYSDGSLISDGIYLYGMTKQGGINGYGVIFKILLNGTGYTKLLDFAGSSNGSNPSGSLFSDGTFLYGMTFDGGTNNYGVLFKIKPDGTGYTKLLDFAGASNGRNPFFGALISDGTFLYGMTPQGGTSDLGVIFKIKFDGTGFSKLLDFIGTINGSAPQCSLYSDGTSLYGKTEQGGIYGNGVIFKFGIVTGINENNESIDFNLFPNPTRGKFNLIMNNKLGALDYEVGIYNMFGERIYSTTNIRQNNTLEIDISSFPSGMYFVNFNDEDNIYVKIIVKQ
;
A
#
# COMPACT_ATOMS: atom_id res chain seq x y z
N MET A 1 3.93 24.60 1.42
CA MET A 1 3.43 23.60 0.45
C MET A 1 4.63 23.10 -0.34
N CYS A 2 4.92 21.80 -0.29
CA CYS A 2 6.05 21.24 -1.03
C CYS A 2 5.66 21.11 -2.51
N ASN A 3 6.23 21.93 -3.39
CA ASN A 3 5.97 21.88 -4.84
C ASN A 3 6.44 20.56 -5.49
N ILE A 4 7.34 19.81 -4.85
CA ILE A 4 7.92 18.56 -5.38
C ILE A 4 6.97 17.36 -5.15
N CYS A 5 6.22 17.36 -4.05
CA CYS A 5 5.27 16.27 -3.71
C CYS A 5 4.10 16.17 -4.70
N PHE A 6 3.64 17.31 -5.26
CA PHE A 6 2.59 17.32 -6.27
C PHE A 6 3.07 16.80 -7.64
N ALA A 7 4.37 16.91 -7.95
CA ALA A 7 4.93 16.43 -9.21
C ALA A 7 4.99 14.89 -9.29
N GLN A 8 5.00 14.20 -8.14
CA GLN A 8 5.01 12.74 -8.06
C GLN A 8 3.62 12.13 -8.04
N TYR A 9 2.60 12.94 -7.75
CA TYR A 9 1.22 12.50 -7.69
C TYR A 9 0.56 12.59 -9.07
N SER A 10 -0.05 11.50 -9.51
CA SER A 10 -0.89 11.44 -10.69
C SER A 10 -2.24 10.87 -10.32
N LYS A 11 -3.31 11.62 -10.59
CA LYS A 11 -4.68 11.09 -10.52
C LYS A 11 -4.92 10.24 -11.76
N LEU A 12 -5.19 8.96 -11.57
CA LEU A 12 -5.44 8.01 -12.66
C LEU A 12 -6.91 7.94 -13.04
N PHE A 13 -7.81 8.11 -12.06
CA PHE A 13 -9.24 7.93 -12.27
C PHE A 13 -10.08 8.64 -11.21
N ASP A 14 -11.22 9.21 -11.60
CA ASP A 14 -12.26 9.72 -10.68
C ASP A 14 -13.45 8.78 -10.68
N PHE A 15 -13.87 8.32 -9.50
CA PHE A 15 -15.07 7.50 -9.37
C PHE A 15 -16.35 8.33 -9.58
N PHE A 16 -17.36 7.71 -10.18
CA PHE A 16 -18.69 8.27 -10.41
C PHE A 16 -19.73 7.22 -10.00
N SER A 17 -20.47 7.53 -8.93
CA SER A 17 -21.30 6.56 -8.19
C SER A 17 -22.28 5.77 -9.06
N THR A 18 -22.88 6.39 -10.08
CA THR A 18 -23.90 5.71 -10.91
C THR A 18 -23.32 4.80 -12.00
N THR A 19 -22.04 4.92 -12.37
CA THR A 19 -21.45 4.12 -13.47
C THR A 19 -20.24 3.29 -13.07
N THR A 20 -19.38 3.82 -12.20
CA THR A 20 -18.07 3.24 -11.87
C THR A 20 -17.91 2.87 -10.39
N GLY A 21 -18.90 3.21 -9.55
CA GLY A 21 -18.89 2.89 -8.13
C GLY A 21 -18.46 4.07 -7.25
N SER A 22 -18.46 3.87 -5.93
CA SER A 22 -17.92 4.80 -4.94
C SER A 22 -17.46 4.07 -3.66
N ASN A 23 -16.67 4.75 -2.83
CA ASN A 23 -16.19 4.24 -1.54
C ASN A 23 -15.36 2.95 -1.69
N ALA A 24 -14.13 3.10 -2.16
CA ALA A 24 -13.24 1.99 -2.50
C ALA A 24 -12.35 1.57 -1.31
N ASP A 25 -12.93 0.85 -0.34
CA ASP A 25 -12.26 0.37 0.89
C ASP A 25 -11.25 -0.79 0.65
N GLY A 26 -11.46 -1.64 -0.37
CA GLY A 26 -10.56 -2.77 -0.64
C GLY A 26 -9.25 -2.36 -1.33
N ASP A 27 -8.17 -3.11 -1.15
CA ASP A 27 -6.89 -2.82 -1.83
C ASP A 27 -6.98 -2.99 -3.35
N LEU A 28 -5.99 -2.46 -4.06
CA LEU A 28 -5.74 -2.81 -5.46
C LEU A 28 -4.77 -4.00 -5.51
N ILE A 29 -5.08 -4.99 -6.34
CA ILE A 29 -4.13 -6.06 -6.68
C ILE A 29 -3.76 -6.00 -8.15
N SER A 30 -2.56 -6.43 -8.50
CA SER A 30 -2.04 -6.36 -9.86
C SER A 30 -1.79 -7.75 -10.44
N ASP A 31 -2.11 -7.94 -11.72
CA ASP A 31 -1.64 -9.08 -12.51
C ASP A 31 -0.38 -8.74 -13.35
N GLY A 32 0.19 -7.54 -13.17
CA GLY A 32 1.30 -6.99 -13.94
C GLY A 32 0.87 -6.07 -15.10
N ILE A 33 -0.40 -6.11 -15.51
CA ILE A 33 -0.95 -5.27 -16.59
C ILE A 33 -2.08 -4.39 -16.06
N PHE A 34 -3.01 -5.01 -15.32
CA PHE A 34 -4.19 -4.39 -14.74
C PHE A 34 -4.11 -4.39 -13.22
N LEU A 35 -4.61 -3.30 -12.64
CA LEU A 35 -5.01 -3.18 -11.25
C LEU A 35 -6.48 -3.57 -11.13
N TYR A 36 -6.78 -4.50 -10.24
CA TYR A 36 -8.12 -4.97 -9.90
C TYR A 36 -8.52 -4.43 -8.54
N GLY A 37 -9.80 -4.07 -8.40
CA GLY A 37 -10.32 -3.60 -7.13
C GLY A 37 -11.83 -3.68 -7.05
N THR A 38 -12.34 -3.26 -5.90
CA THR A 38 -13.76 -3.21 -5.59
C THR A 38 -14.17 -1.80 -5.17
N THR A 39 -15.48 -1.53 -5.31
CA THR A 39 -16.16 -0.35 -4.74
C THR A 39 -17.30 -0.83 -3.86
N ALA A 40 -17.48 -0.22 -2.68
CA ALA A 40 -18.50 -0.64 -1.73
C ALA A 40 -19.92 -0.26 -2.17
N TYR A 41 -20.03 0.87 -2.88
CA TYR A 41 -21.28 1.43 -3.34
C TYR A 41 -21.22 1.74 -4.84
N GLY A 42 -22.36 2.14 -5.39
CA GLY A 42 -22.56 2.38 -6.81
C GLY A 42 -22.75 1.09 -7.61
N GLY A 43 -22.60 1.19 -8.93
CA GLY A 43 -23.05 0.15 -9.86
C GLY A 43 -24.58 0.16 -10.04
N ALA A 44 -25.10 -0.82 -10.78
CA ALA A 44 -26.50 -0.83 -11.21
C ALA A 44 -27.52 -0.77 -10.05
N ASN A 45 -27.17 -1.34 -8.89
CA ASN A 45 -28.05 -1.45 -7.72
C ASN A 45 -27.50 -0.74 -6.47
N ASN A 46 -26.44 0.07 -6.61
CA ASN A 46 -25.74 0.69 -5.47
C ASN A 46 -25.18 -0.29 -4.43
N PHE A 47 -24.88 -1.53 -4.83
CA PHE A 47 -24.33 -2.58 -3.96
C PHE A 47 -22.83 -2.84 -4.18
N GLY A 48 -22.18 -2.00 -5.00
CA GLY A 48 -20.77 -2.08 -5.28
C GLY A 48 -20.45 -2.82 -6.58
N THR A 49 -19.19 -2.73 -6.99
CA THR A 49 -18.69 -3.32 -8.23
C THR A 49 -17.33 -3.98 -8.05
N VAL A 50 -16.99 -4.89 -8.96
CA VAL A 50 -15.60 -5.33 -9.23
C VAL A 50 -15.15 -4.65 -10.51
N PHE A 51 -13.94 -4.12 -10.55
CA PHE A 51 -13.39 -3.45 -11.73
C PHE A 51 -11.92 -3.81 -11.97
N LYS A 52 -11.45 -3.45 -13.17
CA LYS A 52 -10.02 -3.39 -13.50
C LYS A 52 -9.68 -2.11 -14.23
N ILE A 53 -8.43 -1.68 -14.14
CA ILE A 53 -7.87 -0.50 -14.81
C ILE A 53 -6.38 -0.73 -15.06
N LYS A 54 -5.80 -0.16 -16.10
CA LYS A 54 -4.34 -0.24 -16.30
C LYS A 54 -3.59 0.68 -15.34
N THR A 55 -2.31 0.41 -15.13
CA THR A 55 -1.40 1.21 -14.28
C THR A 55 -1.15 2.63 -14.80
N ASP A 56 -1.51 2.91 -16.06
CA ASP A 56 -1.50 4.26 -16.66
C ASP A 56 -2.83 5.01 -16.53
N GLY A 57 -3.84 4.41 -15.88
CA GLY A 57 -5.18 4.97 -15.70
C GLY A 57 -6.13 4.74 -16.89
N THR A 58 -5.67 4.12 -17.98
CA THR A 58 -6.52 3.80 -19.13
C THR A 58 -7.21 2.43 -18.97
N GLY A 59 -8.18 2.15 -19.84
CA GLY A 59 -8.78 0.81 -19.91
C GLY A 59 -9.58 0.39 -18.67
N TYR A 60 -10.24 1.34 -18.01
CA TYR A 60 -11.18 1.02 -16.95
C TYR A 60 -12.32 0.14 -17.48
N VAL A 61 -12.53 -1.01 -16.85
CA VAL A 61 -13.62 -1.94 -17.15
C VAL A 61 -14.27 -2.36 -15.85
N LYS A 62 -15.58 -2.15 -15.76
CA LYS A 62 -16.41 -2.76 -14.72
C LYS A 62 -16.63 -4.23 -15.08
N LEU A 63 -16.16 -5.11 -14.21
CA LEU A 63 -16.22 -6.57 -14.40
C LEU A 63 -17.51 -7.17 -13.85
N PHE A 64 -18.08 -6.59 -12.80
CA PHE A 64 -19.27 -7.12 -12.14
C PHE A 64 -20.04 -6.03 -11.38
N ASP A 65 -21.37 -6.12 -11.40
CA ASP A 65 -22.29 -5.36 -10.54
C ASP A 65 -22.94 -6.30 -9.53
N PHE A 66 -22.81 -5.98 -8.25
CA PHE A 66 -23.52 -6.72 -7.20
C PHE A 66 -25.01 -6.38 -7.17
N SER A 67 -25.84 -7.35 -6.75
CA SER A 67 -27.30 -7.27 -6.69
C SER A 67 -27.88 -7.64 -5.30
N GLY A 68 -27.04 -7.93 -4.31
CA GLY A 68 -27.44 -8.08 -2.91
C GLY A 68 -27.61 -9.54 -2.48
N ALA A 69 -28.85 -10.01 -2.32
CA ALA A 69 -29.10 -11.34 -1.77
C ALA A 69 -28.56 -12.48 -2.65
N ALA A 70 -28.54 -12.30 -3.97
CA ALA A 70 -28.11 -13.33 -4.91
C ALA A 70 -26.58 -13.52 -4.92
N ASP A 71 -25.81 -12.43 -4.89
CA ASP A 71 -24.38 -12.39 -5.23
C ASP A 71 -23.53 -11.53 -4.26
N GLY A 72 -24.12 -10.95 -3.21
CA GLY A 72 -23.42 -10.15 -2.22
C GLY A 72 -23.65 -8.64 -2.37
N SER A 73 -23.15 -7.86 -1.42
CA SER A 73 -23.23 -6.40 -1.38
C SER A 73 -22.10 -5.80 -0.54
N LYS A 74 -21.61 -4.62 -0.94
CA LYS A 74 -20.52 -3.90 -0.26
C LYS A 74 -19.25 -4.76 -0.17
N PRO A 75 -18.57 -5.02 -1.30
CA PRO A 75 -17.28 -5.71 -1.31
C PRO A 75 -16.18 -4.82 -0.70
N LEU A 76 -16.03 -4.88 0.63
CA LEU A 76 -15.11 -4.02 1.39
C LEU A 76 -13.68 -4.56 1.49
N GLY A 77 -13.47 -5.87 1.31
CA GLY A 77 -12.15 -6.50 1.39
C GLY A 77 -11.44 -6.55 0.03
N SER A 78 -10.12 -6.76 0.07
CA SER A 78 -9.30 -6.92 -1.14
C SER A 78 -9.54 -8.26 -1.82
N LEU A 79 -9.20 -8.32 -3.10
CA LEU A 79 -9.22 -9.55 -3.88
C LEU A 79 -7.93 -10.36 -3.66
N VAL A 80 -8.01 -11.67 -3.84
CA VAL A 80 -6.82 -12.53 -4.03
C VAL A 80 -6.91 -13.23 -5.38
N TYR A 81 -5.81 -13.31 -6.11
CA TYR A 81 -5.72 -13.98 -7.40
C TYR A 81 -4.98 -15.32 -7.25
N ASP A 82 -5.59 -16.41 -7.72
CA ASP A 82 -4.97 -17.76 -7.69
C ASP A 82 -4.27 -18.16 -9.00
N GLY A 83 -4.20 -17.24 -9.98
CA GLY A 83 -3.73 -17.52 -11.33
C GLY A 83 -4.84 -17.82 -12.36
N THR A 84 -6.09 -17.98 -11.91
CA THR A 84 -7.27 -18.20 -12.77
C THR A 84 -8.46 -17.32 -12.38
N PHE A 85 -8.75 -17.21 -11.09
CA PHE A 85 -9.88 -16.48 -10.52
C PHE A 85 -9.42 -15.46 -9.48
N LEU A 86 -10.15 -14.36 -9.43
CA LEU A 86 -10.15 -13.39 -8.35
C LEU A 86 -11.18 -13.85 -7.31
N TYR A 87 -10.77 -13.93 -6.05
CA TYR A 87 -11.63 -14.28 -4.92
C TYR A 87 -11.82 -13.08 -4.02
N GLY A 88 -13.03 -12.89 -3.53
CA GLY A 88 -13.35 -11.79 -2.64
C GLY A 88 -14.49 -12.13 -1.69
N MET A 89 -14.72 -11.21 -0.75
CA MET A 89 -15.83 -11.28 0.20
C MET A 89 -16.68 -10.02 0.12
N THR A 90 -17.95 -10.15 0.46
CA THR A 90 -18.86 -9.02 0.59
C THR A 90 -19.28 -8.86 2.05
N TRP A 91 -19.42 -7.62 2.50
CA TRP A 91 -19.83 -7.33 3.86
C TRP A 91 -21.29 -7.71 4.12
N GLU A 92 -22.16 -7.48 3.14
CA GLU A 92 -23.60 -7.76 3.17
C GLU A 92 -24.01 -8.64 1.99
N GLY A 93 -25.30 -8.98 1.92
CA GLY A 93 -25.86 -9.88 0.92
C GLY A 93 -25.81 -11.35 1.32
N GLY A 94 -26.16 -12.21 0.37
CA GLY A 94 -26.43 -13.63 0.64
C GLY A 94 -27.77 -13.85 1.35
N THR A 95 -28.08 -15.12 1.65
CA THR A 95 -29.39 -15.54 2.18
C THR A 95 -29.76 -14.92 3.53
N SER A 96 -28.75 -14.59 4.35
CA SER A 96 -28.92 -14.00 5.69
C SER A 96 -28.48 -12.53 5.78
N ASN A 97 -28.15 -11.91 4.66
CA ASN A 97 -27.57 -10.56 4.60
C ASN A 97 -26.28 -10.39 5.44
N PHE A 98 -25.49 -11.46 5.61
CA PHE A 98 -24.26 -11.45 6.40
C PHE A 98 -22.98 -11.53 5.54
N GLY A 99 -23.13 -11.41 4.23
CA GLY A 99 -22.00 -11.47 3.30
C GLY A 99 -21.91 -12.79 2.55
N VAL A 100 -21.12 -12.79 1.47
CA VAL A 100 -20.81 -13.98 0.69
C VAL A 100 -19.30 -14.07 0.43
N ILE A 101 -18.84 -15.28 0.12
CA ILE A 101 -17.57 -15.49 -0.58
C ILE A 101 -17.89 -15.74 -2.05
N TYR A 102 -17.18 -15.05 -2.95
CA TYR A 102 -17.35 -15.21 -4.38
C TYR A 102 -16.01 -15.37 -5.10
N LYS A 103 -16.10 -15.82 -6.35
CA LYS A 103 -14.99 -15.81 -7.30
C LYS A 103 -15.45 -15.30 -8.66
N ILE A 104 -14.54 -14.71 -9.42
CA ILE A 104 -14.77 -14.19 -10.78
C ILE A 104 -13.47 -14.24 -11.58
N LYS A 105 -13.53 -14.44 -12.90
CA LYS A 105 -12.32 -14.36 -13.73
C LYS A 105 -11.87 -12.91 -13.96
N PRO A 106 -10.59 -12.66 -14.24
CA PRO A 106 -10.08 -11.33 -14.59
C PRO A 106 -10.71 -10.67 -15.83
N ASP A 107 -11.44 -11.44 -16.64
CA ASP A 107 -12.22 -10.96 -17.79
C ASP A 107 -13.68 -10.62 -17.44
N GLY A 108 -14.10 -10.83 -16.19
CA GLY A 108 -15.47 -10.59 -15.70
C GLY A 108 -16.41 -11.78 -15.89
N THR A 109 -15.98 -12.85 -16.56
CA THR A 109 -16.80 -14.06 -16.74
C THR A 109 -16.64 -15.00 -15.54
N GLY A 110 -17.50 -16.03 -15.47
CA GLY A 110 -17.35 -17.10 -14.50
C GLY A 110 -17.55 -16.66 -13.04
N TYR A 111 -18.35 -15.62 -12.80
CA TYR A 111 -18.77 -15.28 -11.45
C TYR A 111 -19.47 -16.48 -10.80
N SER A 112 -19.11 -16.78 -9.55
CA SER A 112 -19.75 -17.79 -8.74
C SER A 112 -19.71 -17.39 -7.27
N LYS A 113 -20.89 -17.37 -6.64
CA LYS A 113 -21.00 -17.37 -5.19
C LYS A 113 -20.65 -18.75 -4.66
N ILE A 114 -19.62 -18.84 -3.81
CA ILE A 114 -19.09 -20.11 -3.30
C ILE A 114 -19.45 -20.38 -1.83
N LEU A 115 -19.85 -19.35 -1.06
CA LEU A 115 -20.34 -19.50 0.31
C LEU A 115 -21.30 -18.36 0.68
N ASP A 116 -22.40 -18.67 1.36
CA ASP A 116 -23.20 -17.70 2.12
C ASP A 116 -22.80 -17.72 3.61
N PHE A 117 -22.57 -16.53 4.18
CA PHE A 117 -22.46 -16.40 5.64
C PHE A 117 -23.86 -16.41 6.26
N VAL A 118 -24.06 -17.25 7.29
CA VAL A 118 -25.35 -17.50 7.95
C VAL A 118 -25.28 -17.28 9.47
N GLY A 119 -24.20 -16.67 9.96
CA GLY A 119 -23.99 -16.42 11.37
C GLY A 119 -23.16 -17.48 12.07
N ALA A 120 -23.55 -18.76 11.97
CA ALA A 120 -22.81 -19.86 12.58
C ALA A 120 -21.38 -20.00 12.01
N ASN A 121 -21.22 -19.71 10.71
CA ASN A 121 -19.94 -19.67 9.97
C ASN A 121 -19.36 -18.25 9.86
N GLY A 122 -19.82 -17.30 10.69
CA GLY A 122 -19.39 -15.91 10.66
C GLY A 122 -20.37 -14.96 9.97
N LYS A 123 -20.07 -13.66 10.04
CA LYS A 123 -20.85 -12.54 9.48
C LYS A 123 -19.96 -11.34 9.17
N ASN A 124 -20.35 -10.59 8.15
CA ASN A 124 -19.78 -9.30 7.76
C ASN A 124 -18.25 -9.34 7.66
N PRO A 125 -17.69 -10.18 6.77
CA PRO A 125 -16.26 -10.16 6.50
C PRO A 125 -15.85 -8.79 5.93
N LYS A 126 -14.72 -8.26 6.41
CA LYS A 126 -14.14 -7.01 5.90
C LYS A 126 -12.69 -7.13 5.43
N GLY A 127 -11.90 -8.02 6.03
CA GLY A 127 -10.53 -8.29 5.60
C GLY A 127 -10.43 -9.10 4.29
N SER A 128 -9.20 -9.36 3.88
CA SER A 128 -8.85 -10.09 2.64
C SER A 128 -8.56 -11.56 2.92
N PHE A 129 -8.47 -12.35 1.84
CA PHE A 129 -8.01 -13.73 1.91
C PHE A 129 -6.49 -13.84 1.87
N ILE A 130 -5.95 -14.86 2.52
CA ILE A 130 -4.66 -15.47 2.15
C ILE A 130 -4.95 -16.73 1.37
N PHE A 131 -4.21 -16.96 0.28
CA PHE A 131 -4.21 -18.22 -0.43
C PHE A 131 -2.87 -18.94 -0.21
N ASP A 132 -2.88 -20.18 0.29
CA ASP A 132 -1.66 -20.99 0.51
C ASP A 132 -1.34 -21.96 -0.64
N GLY A 133 -2.06 -21.84 -1.77
CA GLY A 133 -2.01 -22.79 -2.88
C GLY A 133 -3.06 -23.90 -2.80
N THR A 134 -3.70 -24.09 -1.65
CA THR A 134 -4.76 -25.10 -1.44
C THR A 134 -6.04 -24.48 -0.86
N PHE A 135 -5.93 -23.70 0.21
CA PHE A 135 -7.03 -23.10 0.96
C PHE A 135 -6.97 -21.58 0.92
N LEU A 136 -8.15 -20.98 0.95
CA LEU A 136 -8.36 -19.57 1.25
C LEU A 136 -8.61 -19.42 2.75
N TYR A 137 -7.82 -18.60 3.42
CA TYR A 137 -7.94 -18.28 4.84
C TYR A 137 -8.46 -16.86 5.00
N GLY A 138 -9.44 -16.68 5.89
CA GLY A 138 -10.05 -15.38 6.11
C GLY A 138 -10.58 -15.21 7.52
N MET A 139 -11.05 -14.00 7.80
CA MET A 139 -11.69 -13.64 9.06
C MET A 139 -13.04 -12.99 8.82
N THR A 140 -13.97 -13.20 9.74
CA THR A 140 -15.23 -12.44 9.80
C THR A 140 -15.22 -11.52 11.01
N LYS A 141 -15.83 -10.34 10.88
CA LYS A 141 -15.93 -9.39 11.99
C LYS A 141 -16.88 -9.89 13.08
N LEU A 142 -17.99 -10.49 12.67
CA LEU A 142 -19.07 -10.91 13.56
C LEU A 142 -19.42 -12.39 13.33
N GLY A 143 -20.34 -12.90 14.13
CA GLY A 143 -20.81 -14.29 14.05
C GLY A 143 -19.90 -15.27 14.79
N GLY A 144 -20.01 -16.55 14.43
CA GLY A 144 -19.46 -17.64 15.22
C GLY A 144 -20.28 -17.91 16.48
N ASN A 145 -19.79 -18.84 17.30
CA ASN A 145 -20.51 -19.32 18.48
C ASN A 145 -20.73 -18.22 19.53
N ASN A 146 -19.82 -17.23 19.58
CA ASN A 146 -19.88 -16.14 20.56
C ASN A 146 -20.27 -14.78 19.94
N GLY A 147 -20.49 -14.73 18.62
CA GLY A 147 -20.84 -13.48 17.92
C GLY A 147 -19.68 -12.51 17.66
N TYR A 148 -18.45 -12.82 18.07
CA TYR A 148 -17.28 -11.93 17.98
C TYR A 148 -16.41 -12.12 16.72
N GLY A 149 -16.83 -12.99 15.79
CA GLY A 149 -16.09 -13.30 14.57
C GLY A 149 -15.45 -14.69 14.60
N VAL A 150 -14.98 -15.13 13.43
CA VAL A 150 -14.27 -16.40 13.28
C VAL A 150 -13.04 -16.25 12.39
N ILE A 151 -12.03 -17.10 12.62
CA ILE A 151 -10.99 -17.41 11.64
C ILE A 151 -11.43 -18.69 10.94
N PHE A 152 -11.36 -18.72 9.62
CA PHE A 152 -11.79 -19.88 8.84
C PHE A 152 -10.86 -20.17 7.68
N LYS A 153 -11.00 -21.38 7.12
CA LYS A 153 -10.47 -21.73 5.81
C LYS A 153 -11.52 -22.41 4.94
N ILE A 154 -11.36 -22.31 3.62
CA ILE A 154 -12.25 -22.91 2.63
C ILE A 154 -11.46 -23.26 1.36
N LEU A 155 -11.87 -24.29 0.62
CA LEU A 155 -11.27 -24.58 -0.67
C LEU A 155 -11.77 -23.57 -1.73
N PRO A 156 -10.98 -23.24 -2.77
CA PRO A 156 -11.38 -22.33 -3.86
C PRO A 156 -12.65 -22.76 -4.64
N ASN A 157 -13.11 -24.00 -4.47
CA ASN A 157 -14.36 -24.52 -5.03
C ASN A 157 -15.59 -24.33 -4.11
N GLY A 158 -15.41 -23.77 -2.90
CA GLY A 158 -16.46 -23.56 -1.91
C GLY A 158 -16.69 -24.73 -0.94
N SER A 159 -16.07 -25.88 -1.18
CA SER A 159 -16.15 -27.02 -0.27
C SER A 159 -15.15 -26.91 0.89
N GLY A 160 -15.31 -27.75 1.91
CA GLY A 160 -14.33 -27.88 2.99
C GLY A 160 -14.23 -26.66 3.92
N TYR A 161 -15.28 -25.83 4.01
CA TYR A 161 -15.32 -24.74 4.98
C TYR A 161 -15.08 -25.28 6.40
N THR A 162 -14.07 -24.73 7.08
CA THR A 162 -13.68 -25.13 8.42
C THR A 162 -13.44 -23.89 9.27
N LYS A 163 -14.11 -23.78 10.42
CA LYS A 163 -13.76 -22.79 11.44
C LYS A 163 -12.46 -23.23 12.13
N LEU A 164 -11.46 -22.37 12.08
CA LEU A 164 -10.17 -22.57 12.75
C LEU A 164 -10.20 -22.02 14.19
N LEU A 165 -10.96 -20.94 14.42
CA LEU A 165 -11.13 -20.32 15.73
C LEU A 165 -12.47 -19.58 15.80
N ASP A 166 -13.17 -19.71 16.92
CA ASP A 166 -14.23 -18.77 17.32
C ASP A 166 -13.64 -17.74 18.30
N PHE A 167 -13.76 -16.46 17.97
CA PHE A 167 -13.38 -15.39 18.89
C PHE A 167 -14.36 -15.35 20.09
N ASN A 168 -13.86 -15.02 21.28
CA ASN A 168 -14.61 -15.07 22.54
C ASN A 168 -14.36 -13.84 23.44
N TYR A 169 -13.99 -12.71 22.84
CA TYR A 169 -13.56 -11.47 23.49
C TYR A 169 -12.22 -11.60 24.23
N THR A 170 -11.97 -12.67 24.98
CA THR A 170 -10.70 -12.89 25.69
C THR A 170 -9.53 -13.11 24.71
N ASN A 171 -9.77 -13.85 23.63
CA ASN A 171 -8.84 -14.08 22.52
C ASN A 171 -9.01 -13.05 21.38
N GLY A 172 -9.70 -11.93 21.62
CA GLY A 172 -10.00 -10.91 20.63
C GLY A 172 -11.45 -10.92 20.15
N ALA A 173 -11.82 -9.88 19.40
CA ALA A 173 -13.15 -9.65 18.85
C ALA A 173 -13.13 -8.63 17.71
N TYR A 174 -14.13 -8.72 16.81
CA TYR A 174 -14.44 -7.70 15.81
C TYR A 174 -13.26 -7.37 14.89
N SER A 175 -12.65 -8.40 14.31
CA SER A 175 -11.56 -8.22 13.34
C SER A 175 -12.03 -7.42 12.13
N ASP A 176 -11.40 -6.26 11.92
CA ASP A 176 -11.58 -5.44 10.72
C ASP A 176 -10.48 -5.72 9.67
N GLY A 177 -9.25 -6.05 10.08
CA GLY A 177 -8.09 -6.26 9.18
C GLY A 177 -7.98 -7.66 8.55
N SER A 178 -6.91 -7.87 7.76
CA SER A 178 -6.56 -9.14 7.12
C SER A 178 -5.53 -9.94 7.93
N LEU A 179 -5.45 -11.24 7.63
CA LEU A 179 -4.35 -12.09 8.11
C LEU A 179 -3.09 -11.86 7.26
N ILE A 180 -1.93 -12.21 7.81
CA ILE A 180 -0.72 -12.54 7.05
C ILE A 180 -0.23 -13.95 7.42
N SER A 181 0.59 -14.58 6.58
CA SER A 181 1.16 -15.90 6.87
C SER A 181 2.67 -15.95 6.63
N ASP A 182 3.36 -16.75 7.42
CA ASP A 182 4.76 -17.16 7.20
C ASP A 182 4.88 -18.59 6.62
N GLY A 183 3.76 -19.19 6.21
CA GLY A 183 3.67 -20.57 5.74
C GLY A 183 3.46 -21.62 6.84
N ILE A 184 3.58 -21.26 8.12
CA ILE A 184 3.36 -22.15 9.28
C ILE A 184 2.21 -21.62 10.14
N TYR A 185 2.23 -20.32 10.41
CA TYR A 185 1.27 -19.58 11.21
C TYR A 185 0.51 -18.56 10.35
N LEU A 186 -0.71 -18.28 10.78
CA LEU A 186 -1.46 -17.08 10.45
C LEU A 186 -1.26 -16.08 11.58
N TYR A 187 -0.99 -14.84 11.24
CA TYR A 187 -0.92 -13.72 12.17
C TYR A 187 -2.03 -12.72 11.83
N GLY A 188 -2.57 -12.09 12.86
CA GLY A 188 -3.62 -11.10 12.69
C GLY A 188 -3.78 -10.21 13.89
N MET A 189 -4.66 -9.23 13.74
CA MET A 189 -5.07 -8.31 14.80
C MET A 189 -6.58 -8.30 14.93
N THR A 190 -7.08 -8.16 16.16
CA THR A 190 -8.49 -7.91 16.41
C THR A 190 -8.68 -6.50 16.93
N LYS A 191 -9.74 -5.81 16.50
CA LYS A 191 -10.01 -4.44 16.91
C LYS A 191 -10.35 -4.33 18.39
N GLN A 192 -11.08 -5.30 18.92
CA GLN A 192 -11.48 -5.31 20.32
C GLN A 192 -11.16 -6.65 20.97
N GLY A 193 -11.51 -6.76 22.25
CA GLY A 193 -11.19 -7.90 23.08
C GLY A 193 -9.80 -7.79 23.69
N GLY A 194 -9.30 -8.90 24.22
CA GLY A 194 -8.12 -8.91 25.07
C GLY A 194 -8.42 -8.40 26.48
N ILE A 195 -7.39 -8.38 27.33
CA ILE A 195 -7.52 -8.05 28.76
C ILE A 195 -8.06 -6.64 29.01
N ASN A 196 -7.76 -5.69 28.12
CA ASN A 196 -8.18 -4.29 28.22
C ASN A 196 -9.32 -3.92 27.26
N GLY A 197 -9.81 -4.87 26.45
CA GLY A 197 -10.83 -4.60 25.42
C GLY A 197 -10.35 -3.83 24.19
N TYR A 198 -9.06 -3.46 24.12
CA TYR A 198 -8.47 -2.63 23.05
C TYR A 198 -7.92 -3.42 21.85
N GLY A 199 -8.14 -4.74 21.81
CA GLY A 199 -7.66 -5.60 20.74
C GLY A 199 -6.43 -6.42 21.13
N VAL A 200 -6.11 -7.40 20.28
CA VAL A 200 -4.94 -8.25 20.45
C VAL A 200 -4.18 -8.42 19.14
N ILE A 201 -2.88 -8.70 19.23
CA ILE A 201 -2.10 -9.32 18.15
C ILE A 201 -2.04 -10.81 18.48
N PHE A 202 -2.28 -11.67 17.50
CA PHE A 202 -2.29 -13.11 17.71
C PHE A 202 -1.57 -13.87 16.59
N LYS A 203 -1.28 -15.14 16.88
CA LYS A 203 -0.93 -16.14 15.87
C LYS A 203 -1.66 -17.44 16.10
N ILE A 204 -1.84 -18.23 15.03
CA ILE A 204 -2.47 -19.56 15.06
C ILE A 204 -1.89 -20.42 13.92
N LEU A 205 -1.76 -21.73 14.10
CA LEU A 205 -1.31 -22.62 13.03
C LEU A 205 -2.34 -22.69 11.89
N LEU A 206 -1.90 -23.00 10.67
CA LEU A 206 -2.79 -23.19 9.50
C LEU A 206 -3.88 -24.26 9.71
N ASN A 207 -3.67 -25.18 10.66
CA ASN A 207 -4.65 -26.22 11.03
C ASN A 207 -5.64 -25.77 12.12
N GLY A 208 -5.53 -24.54 12.65
CA GLY A 208 -6.39 -23.99 13.70
C GLY A 208 -5.96 -24.32 15.13
N THR A 209 -4.85 -25.03 15.33
CA THR A 209 -4.30 -25.29 16.66
C THR A 209 -3.27 -24.23 17.08
N GLY A 210 -2.85 -24.23 18.35
CA GLY A 210 -1.74 -23.39 18.80
C GLY A 210 -2.03 -21.88 18.81
N TYR A 211 -3.29 -21.47 18.96
CA TYR A 211 -3.63 -20.05 19.11
C TYR A 211 -2.85 -19.43 20.28
N THR A 212 -2.16 -18.32 20.02
CA THR A 212 -1.37 -17.59 21.00
C THR A 212 -1.60 -16.10 20.84
N LYS A 213 -1.93 -15.40 21.94
CA LYS A 213 -1.86 -13.93 21.97
C LYS A 213 -0.40 -13.50 22.07
N LEU A 214 0.04 -12.68 21.13
CA LEU A 214 1.37 -12.08 21.10
C LEU A 214 1.41 -10.77 21.89
N LEU A 215 0.30 -10.03 21.90
CA LEU A 215 0.17 -8.77 22.62
C LEU A 215 -1.29 -8.48 22.95
N ASP A 216 -1.55 -7.95 24.14
CA ASP A 216 -2.78 -7.22 24.46
C ASP A 216 -2.52 -5.71 24.36
N PHE A 217 -3.35 -5.02 23.57
CA PHE A 217 -3.29 -3.56 23.48
C PHE A 217 -3.79 -2.90 24.78
N ALA A 218 -3.23 -1.74 25.09
CA ALA A 218 -3.29 -1.05 26.37
C ALA A 218 -3.29 0.49 26.21
N GLY A 219 -3.86 0.98 25.10
CA GLY A 219 -4.19 2.38 24.88
C GLY A 219 -2.97 3.29 24.66
N SER A 220 -2.73 4.22 25.57
CA SER A 220 -1.64 5.20 25.43
C SER A 220 -0.24 4.57 25.39
N SER A 221 -0.08 3.42 26.05
CA SER A 221 1.20 2.72 26.17
C SER A 221 1.65 2.05 24.86
N ASN A 222 0.76 1.32 24.18
CA ASN A 222 1.09 0.49 23.02
C ASN A 222 0.02 0.51 21.90
N GLY A 223 -0.92 1.46 21.94
CA GLY A 223 -2.01 1.61 20.95
C GLY A 223 -3.32 0.94 21.36
N SER A 224 -4.38 1.20 20.60
CA SER A 224 -5.70 0.56 20.76
C SER A 224 -6.50 0.50 19.45
N ASN A 225 -7.42 -0.44 19.38
CA ASN A 225 -8.36 -0.60 18.27
C ASN A 225 -7.69 -0.81 16.90
N PRO A 226 -6.73 -1.75 16.73
CA PRO A 226 -6.11 -1.99 15.43
C PRO A 226 -7.17 -2.37 14.39
N SER A 227 -7.14 -1.69 13.25
CA SER A 227 -8.16 -1.82 12.19
C SER A 227 -7.55 -2.03 10.79
N GLY A 228 -6.24 -2.25 10.71
CA GLY A 228 -5.52 -2.57 9.47
C GLY A 228 -4.85 -3.95 9.53
N SER A 229 -4.04 -4.26 8.52
CA SER A 229 -3.31 -5.53 8.43
C SER A 229 -1.86 -5.37 8.92
N LEU A 230 -1.23 -6.50 9.28
CA LEU A 230 0.20 -6.53 9.60
C LEU A 230 1.04 -6.57 8.31
N PHE A 231 2.26 -6.08 8.39
CA PHE A 231 3.34 -6.28 7.42
C PHE A 231 4.46 -7.08 8.08
N SER A 232 5.09 -8.02 7.39
CA SER A 232 6.23 -8.79 7.90
C SER A 232 7.47 -8.53 7.04
N ASP A 233 8.59 -8.21 7.69
CA ASP A 233 9.92 -8.19 7.04
C ASP A 233 10.68 -9.52 7.19
N GLY A 234 10.01 -10.55 7.74
CA GLY A 234 10.61 -11.84 8.09
C GLY A 234 11.22 -11.91 9.50
N THR A 235 11.48 -10.78 10.15
CA THR A 235 12.01 -10.69 11.51
C THR A 235 11.00 -10.10 12.49
N PHE A 236 10.29 -9.06 12.07
CA PHE A 236 9.30 -8.32 12.83
C PHE A 236 7.98 -8.22 12.04
N LEU A 237 6.91 -8.13 12.81
CA LEU A 237 5.58 -7.77 12.38
C LEU A 237 5.38 -6.28 12.67
N TYR A 238 4.97 -5.53 11.66
CA TYR A 238 4.68 -4.10 11.72
C TYR A 238 3.18 -3.88 11.56
N GLY A 239 2.64 -2.94 12.30
CA GLY A 239 1.21 -2.65 12.25
C GLY A 239 0.89 -1.26 12.75
N MET A 240 -0.36 -0.88 12.52
CA MET A 240 -0.90 0.40 12.97
C MET A 240 -2.16 0.19 13.81
N THR A 241 -2.33 1.01 14.83
CA THR A 241 -3.57 1.08 15.61
C THR A 241 -4.39 2.31 15.23
N PHE A 242 -5.72 2.20 15.28
CA PHE A 242 -6.61 3.33 14.94
C PHE A 242 -6.63 4.38 16.06
N ASP A 243 -6.58 3.94 17.32
CA ASP A 243 -6.58 4.79 18.51
C ASP A 243 -5.34 4.50 19.38
N GLY A 244 -5.25 5.21 20.50
CA GLY A 244 -4.17 5.06 21.46
C GLY A 244 -2.95 5.90 21.11
N GLY A 245 -1.85 5.64 21.81
CA GLY A 245 -0.70 6.53 21.80
C GLY A 245 -0.93 7.85 22.55
N THR A 246 0.03 8.76 22.45
CA THR A 246 0.06 9.99 23.24
C THR A 246 -1.15 10.90 23.01
N ASN A 247 -1.64 10.97 21.76
CA ASN A 247 -2.75 11.85 21.36
C ASN A 247 -4.06 11.11 21.09
N ASN A 248 -4.12 9.80 21.37
CA ASN A 248 -5.24 8.94 20.98
C ASN A 248 -5.54 8.96 19.46
N TYR A 249 -4.50 9.07 18.65
CA TYR A 249 -4.56 9.15 17.18
C TYR A 249 -3.99 7.91 16.48
N GLY A 250 -3.65 6.88 17.25
CA GLY A 250 -3.03 5.67 16.74
C GLY A 250 -1.52 5.66 16.94
N VAL A 251 -0.94 4.45 16.82
CA VAL A 251 0.51 4.25 16.81
C VAL A 251 0.92 3.39 15.62
N LEU A 252 2.13 3.60 15.12
CA LEU A 252 2.86 2.63 14.30
C LEU A 252 3.79 1.85 15.24
N PHE A 253 3.79 0.52 15.13
CA PHE A 253 4.59 -0.34 16.00
C PHE A 253 5.28 -1.46 15.23
N LYS A 254 6.22 -2.11 15.91
CA LYS A 254 6.75 -3.42 15.53
C LYS A 254 6.80 -4.39 16.70
N ILE A 255 6.72 -5.69 16.44
CA ILE A 255 6.81 -6.78 17.41
C ILE A 255 7.39 -8.03 16.74
N LYS A 256 8.11 -8.90 17.46
CA LYS A 256 8.56 -10.16 16.88
C LYS A 256 7.41 -11.18 16.79
N PRO A 257 7.47 -12.15 15.85
CA PRO A 257 6.49 -13.23 15.75
C PRO A 257 6.36 -14.14 17.00
N ASP A 258 7.29 -14.04 17.95
CA ASP A 258 7.24 -14.71 19.26
C ASP A 258 6.55 -13.87 20.35
N GLY A 259 6.14 -12.64 20.04
CA GLY A 259 5.50 -11.70 20.97
C GLY A 259 6.48 -10.81 21.75
N THR A 260 7.78 -11.02 21.60
CA THR A 260 8.79 -10.18 22.26
C THR A 260 9.16 -8.95 21.43
N GLY A 261 9.88 -8.01 22.03
CA GLY A 261 10.46 -6.88 21.30
C GLY A 261 9.44 -5.87 20.74
N TYR A 262 8.27 -5.75 21.37
CA TYR A 262 7.32 -4.70 21.02
C TYR A 262 7.98 -3.33 21.15
N THR A 263 7.90 -2.52 20.10
CA THR A 263 8.41 -1.15 20.07
C THR A 263 7.42 -0.26 19.35
N LYS A 264 7.07 0.87 19.98
CA LYS A 264 6.34 1.94 19.32
C LYS A 264 7.31 2.73 18.43
N LEU A 265 7.06 2.76 17.12
CA LEU A 265 7.89 3.45 16.14
C LEU A 265 7.46 4.91 15.94
N LEU A 266 6.16 5.19 16.05
CA LEU A 266 5.60 6.53 15.88
C LEU A 266 4.29 6.66 16.66
N ASP A 267 4.12 7.76 17.38
CA ASP A 267 2.81 8.26 17.81
C ASP A 267 2.26 9.22 16.75
N PHE A 268 1.05 8.94 16.24
CA PHE A 268 0.38 9.87 15.33
C PHE A 268 -0.08 11.14 16.08
N ALA A 269 -0.08 12.26 15.37
CA ALA A 269 -0.15 13.62 15.91
C ALA A 269 -0.89 14.57 14.93
N GLY A 270 -1.82 14.03 14.13
CA GLY A 270 -2.79 14.80 13.34
C GLY A 270 -2.17 15.53 12.16
N ALA A 271 -2.15 16.86 12.21
CA ALA A 271 -1.70 17.69 11.09
C ALA A 271 -0.25 17.44 10.66
N SER A 272 0.61 17.04 11.61
CA SER A 272 2.04 16.86 11.38
C SER A 272 2.37 15.55 10.63
N ASN A 273 1.73 14.44 11.00
CA ASN A 273 2.10 13.10 10.55
C ASN A 273 0.91 12.15 10.30
N GLY A 274 -0.33 12.64 10.31
CA GLY A 274 -1.55 11.84 10.14
C GLY A 274 -2.24 11.46 11.44
N ARG A 275 -3.47 10.92 11.35
CA ARG A 275 -4.17 10.29 12.48
C ARG A 275 -5.16 9.21 12.03
N ASN A 276 -5.51 8.36 13.00
CA ASN A 276 -6.50 7.30 12.91
C ASN A 276 -6.29 6.33 11.73
N PRO A 277 -5.10 5.69 11.61
CA PRO A 277 -4.85 4.68 10.58
C PRO A 277 -5.95 3.61 10.52
N PHE A 278 -6.48 3.34 9.34
CA PHE A 278 -7.64 2.48 9.13
C PHE A 278 -7.50 1.69 7.82
N PHE A 279 -7.83 0.39 7.84
CA PHE A 279 -7.77 -0.59 6.73
C PHE A 279 -6.41 -0.86 6.05
N GLY A 280 -5.54 0.14 5.91
CA GLY A 280 -4.28 0.02 5.19
C GLY A 280 -3.22 -0.82 5.90
N ALA A 281 -2.61 -1.74 5.16
CA ALA A 281 -1.32 -2.34 5.49
C ALA A 281 -0.17 -1.37 5.17
N LEU A 282 0.97 -1.60 5.81
CA LEU A 282 2.23 -1.01 5.38
C LEU A 282 2.78 -1.80 4.20
N ILE A 283 3.51 -1.12 3.33
CA ILE A 283 4.32 -1.75 2.28
C ILE A 283 5.76 -1.29 2.40
N SER A 284 6.70 -1.98 1.76
CA SER A 284 8.10 -1.61 1.78
C SER A 284 8.74 -1.63 0.40
N ASP A 285 9.72 -0.73 0.21
CA ASP A 285 10.68 -0.75 -0.89
C ASP A 285 12.03 -1.40 -0.47
N GLY A 286 12.09 -2.03 0.71
CA GLY A 286 13.29 -2.61 1.31
C GLY A 286 14.07 -1.64 2.22
N THR A 287 13.84 -0.33 2.11
CA THR A 287 14.51 0.70 2.93
C THR A 287 13.52 1.40 3.87
N PHE A 288 12.35 1.75 3.35
CA PHE A 288 11.28 2.43 4.06
C PHE A 288 10.02 1.58 4.08
N LEU A 289 9.22 1.80 5.12
CA LEU A 289 7.82 1.45 5.21
C LEU A 289 7.01 2.66 4.74
N TYR A 290 6.02 2.40 3.89
CA TYR A 290 5.05 3.38 3.42
C TYR A 290 3.67 3.02 3.92
N GLY A 291 2.90 4.04 4.26
CA GLY A 291 1.55 3.90 4.75
C GLY A 291 0.72 5.14 4.50
N MET A 292 -0.56 5.02 4.82
CA MET A 292 -1.52 6.10 4.73
C MET A 292 -2.31 6.24 6.03
N THR A 293 -2.76 7.45 6.31
CA THR A 293 -3.80 7.69 7.32
C THR A 293 -5.00 8.37 6.67
N PRO A 294 -6.24 7.98 7.01
CA PRO A 294 -7.45 8.57 6.42
C PRO A 294 -7.70 10.00 6.88
N GLN A 295 -7.11 10.41 8.00
CA GLN A 295 -7.27 11.74 8.59
C GLN A 295 -5.90 12.34 8.96
N GLY A 296 -5.91 13.61 9.35
CA GLY A 296 -4.70 14.40 9.58
C GLY A 296 -4.19 15.06 8.31
N GLY A 297 -2.97 15.59 8.39
CA GLY A 297 -2.45 16.50 7.36
C GLY A 297 -3.06 17.91 7.45
N THR A 298 -2.71 18.79 6.52
CA THR A 298 -3.10 20.22 6.60
C THR A 298 -4.60 20.46 6.49
N SER A 299 -5.33 19.56 5.83
CA SER A 299 -6.77 19.67 5.62
C SER A 299 -7.58 18.64 6.41
N ASP A 300 -6.92 17.83 7.26
CA ASP A 300 -7.54 16.70 7.98
C ASP A 300 -8.17 15.63 7.05
N LEU A 301 -7.67 15.54 5.81
CA LEU A 301 -8.19 14.64 4.76
C LEU A 301 -7.27 13.43 4.51
N GLY A 302 -6.22 13.27 5.32
CA GLY A 302 -5.31 12.13 5.27
C GLY A 302 -3.92 12.49 4.76
N VAL A 303 -2.98 11.56 4.95
CA VAL A 303 -1.60 11.70 4.46
C VAL A 303 -1.06 10.39 3.88
N ILE A 304 -0.10 10.51 2.97
CA ILE A 304 0.85 9.42 2.63
C ILE A 304 2.15 9.72 3.38
N PHE A 305 2.74 8.72 4.02
CA PHE A 305 4.01 8.87 4.73
C PHE A 305 4.98 7.74 4.41
N LYS A 306 6.25 7.97 4.74
CA LYS A 306 7.27 6.93 4.83
C LYS A 306 8.07 7.02 6.13
N ILE A 307 8.64 5.91 6.57
CA ILE A 307 9.45 5.81 7.79
C ILE A 307 10.39 4.59 7.68
N LYS A 308 11.58 4.63 8.27
CA LYS A 308 12.47 3.45 8.31
C LYS A 308 11.95 2.40 9.30
N PHE A 309 12.41 1.17 9.14
CA PHE A 309 12.09 0.01 9.99
C PHE A 309 12.49 0.17 11.48
N ASP A 310 13.40 1.11 11.77
CA ASP A 310 13.80 1.48 13.12
C ASP A 310 12.99 2.64 13.73
N GLY A 311 12.05 3.22 12.98
CA GLY A 311 11.25 4.37 13.37
C GLY A 311 11.89 5.73 13.05
N THR A 312 13.12 5.76 12.54
CA THR A 312 13.77 6.99 12.11
C THR A 312 13.36 7.39 10.69
N GLY A 313 13.74 8.60 10.26
CA GLY A 313 13.54 9.03 8.87
C GLY A 313 12.07 9.16 8.46
N PHE A 314 11.17 9.46 9.40
CA PHE A 314 9.78 9.76 9.07
C PHE A 314 9.70 10.97 8.14
N SER A 315 8.90 10.84 7.08
CA SER A 315 8.58 11.93 6.18
C SER A 315 7.12 11.83 5.75
N LYS A 316 6.39 12.93 5.89
CA LYS A 316 5.10 13.10 5.24
C LYS A 316 5.33 13.39 3.76
N LEU A 317 4.83 12.50 2.89
CA LEU A 317 5.05 12.55 1.44
C LEU A 317 3.95 13.31 0.71
N LEU A 318 2.71 13.24 1.20
CA LEU A 318 1.57 13.91 0.58
C LEU A 318 0.53 14.25 1.64
N ASP A 319 -0.04 15.45 1.53
CA ASP A 319 -1.30 15.82 2.18
C ASP A 319 -2.44 15.66 1.16
N PHE A 320 -3.50 14.97 1.54
CA PHE A 320 -4.73 14.90 0.74
C PHE A 320 -5.53 16.21 0.89
N ILE A 321 -6.13 16.67 -0.21
CA ILE A 321 -6.79 17.98 -0.40
C ILE A 321 -8.06 17.78 -1.25
N GLY A 322 -8.88 16.80 -0.89
CA GLY A 322 -10.26 16.62 -1.36
C GLY A 322 -10.40 16.57 -2.87
N THR A 323 -10.89 17.64 -3.48
CA THR A 323 -11.18 17.72 -4.92
C THR A 323 -9.94 17.57 -5.80
N ILE A 324 -8.75 17.91 -5.31
CA ILE A 324 -7.52 17.91 -6.10
C ILE A 324 -6.93 16.50 -6.23
N ASN A 325 -6.71 15.82 -5.10
CA ASN A 325 -5.97 14.56 -5.04
C ASN A 325 -6.65 13.50 -4.15
N GLY A 326 -7.95 13.65 -3.87
CA GLY A 326 -8.72 12.72 -3.05
C GLY A 326 -8.68 13.05 -1.55
N SER A 327 -9.41 12.28 -0.76
CA SER A 327 -9.49 12.38 0.71
C SER A 327 -9.92 11.07 1.34
N ALA A 328 -9.52 10.86 2.59
CA ALA A 328 -9.79 9.63 3.35
C ALA A 328 -9.31 8.37 2.62
N PRO A 329 -7.99 8.19 2.41
CA PRO A 329 -7.46 6.91 1.96
C PRO A 329 -7.74 5.80 2.99
N GLN A 330 -8.61 4.84 2.63
CA GLN A 330 -8.99 3.70 3.48
C GLN A 330 -8.61 2.36 2.83
N CYS A 331 -7.44 2.30 2.20
CA CYS A 331 -6.90 1.07 1.62
C CYS A 331 -5.38 0.99 1.84
N SER A 332 -4.78 -0.14 1.51
CA SER A 332 -3.33 -0.31 1.42
C SER A 332 -2.80 0.25 0.11
N LEU A 333 -1.52 0.62 0.11
CA LEU A 333 -0.81 0.95 -1.11
C LEU A 333 -0.38 -0.34 -1.82
N TYR A 334 -0.44 -0.36 -3.15
CA TYR A 334 0.22 -1.35 -3.98
C TYR A 334 1.50 -0.73 -4.56
N SER A 335 2.62 -1.46 -4.60
CA SER A 335 3.85 -0.99 -5.24
C SER A 335 4.23 -1.85 -6.42
N ASP A 336 4.65 -1.20 -7.51
CA ASP A 336 5.32 -1.84 -8.66
C ASP A 336 6.85 -1.72 -8.59
N GLY A 337 7.39 -1.24 -7.47
CA GLY A 337 8.82 -0.96 -7.26
C GLY A 337 9.25 0.45 -7.67
N THR A 338 8.51 1.13 -8.56
CA THR A 338 8.82 2.51 -9.00
C THR A 338 7.82 3.53 -8.46
N SER A 339 6.61 3.07 -8.23
CA SER A 339 5.43 3.87 -7.91
C SER A 339 4.58 3.15 -6.88
N LEU A 340 3.81 3.94 -6.13
CA LEU A 340 2.77 3.48 -5.23
C LEU A 340 1.42 3.80 -5.86
N TYR A 341 0.50 2.87 -5.75
CA TYR A 341 -0.86 2.97 -6.24
C TYR A 341 -1.80 2.85 -5.05
N GLY A 342 -2.84 3.67 -5.02
CA GLY A 342 -3.81 3.65 -3.96
C GLY A 342 -5.12 4.26 -4.39
N LYS A 343 -6.08 4.25 -3.46
CA LYS A 343 -7.41 4.81 -3.65
C LYS A 343 -7.82 5.65 -2.46
N THR A 344 -8.70 6.61 -2.70
CA THR A 344 -9.36 7.39 -1.66
C THR A 344 -10.86 7.09 -1.65
N GLU A 345 -11.47 7.15 -0.47
CA GLU A 345 -12.92 6.95 -0.31
C GLU A 345 -13.72 8.12 -0.88
N GLN A 346 -13.17 9.33 -0.70
CA GLN A 346 -13.83 10.60 -1.01
C GLN A 346 -12.89 11.51 -1.81
N GLY A 347 -13.41 12.65 -2.24
CA GLY A 347 -12.68 13.63 -3.03
C GLY A 347 -12.70 13.31 -4.52
N GLY A 348 -11.80 13.93 -5.28
CA GLY A 348 -11.91 14.00 -6.73
C GLY A 348 -13.03 14.93 -7.20
N ILE A 349 -13.22 15.03 -8.51
CA ILE A 349 -14.16 16.02 -9.09
C ILE A 349 -15.62 15.72 -8.77
N TYR A 350 -15.94 14.45 -8.47
CA TYR A 350 -17.28 13.99 -8.13
C TYR A 350 -17.46 13.68 -6.64
N GLY A 351 -16.44 13.86 -5.82
CA GLY A 351 -16.47 13.58 -4.38
C GLY A 351 -16.53 12.09 -3.99
N ASN A 352 -16.45 11.15 -4.95
CA ASN A 352 -16.63 9.71 -4.74
C ASN A 352 -15.31 8.92 -4.61
N GLY A 353 -14.18 9.62 -4.50
CA GLY A 353 -12.86 9.01 -4.43
C GLY A 353 -12.10 9.02 -5.75
N VAL A 354 -10.80 8.80 -5.66
CA VAL A 354 -9.90 8.72 -6.81
C VAL A 354 -9.02 7.47 -6.74
N ILE A 355 -8.58 6.99 -7.90
CA ILE A 355 -7.41 6.11 -8.01
C ILE A 355 -6.21 6.99 -8.30
N PHE A 356 -5.11 6.78 -7.58
CA PHE A 356 -3.91 7.56 -7.73
C PHE A 356 -2.66 6.71 -7.90
N LYS A 357 -1.64 7.36 -8.47
CA LYS A 357 -0.26 6.90 -8.56
C LYS A 357 0.63 7.94 -7.89
N PHE A 358 1.59 7.49 -7.09
CA PHE A 358 2.60 8.32 -6.43
C PHE A 358 3.98 7.75 -6.73
N GLY A 359 4.82 8.49 -7.45
CA GLY A 359 6.19 8.05 -7.76
C GLY A 359 7.06 8.01 -6.49
N ILE A 360 7.73 6.88 -6.23
CA ILE A 360 8.69 6.74 -5.10
C ILE A 360 10.15 6.82 -5.53
N VAL A 361 10.41 6.68 -6.83
CA VAL A 361 11.73 6.92 -7.40
C VAL A 361 11.75 8.35 -7.93
N THR A 362 12.45 9.23 -7.22
CA THR A 362 12.49 10.67 -7.55
C THR A 362 13.85 11.08 -8.12
N GLY A 363 14.72 10.12 -8.40
CA GLY A 363 16.00 10.35 -9.02
C GLY A 363 16.80 9.06 -9.10
N ILE A 364 17.69 8.99 -10.08
CA ILE A 364 18.95 8.27 -9.90
C ILE A 364 19.57 8.95 -8.67
N ASN A 365 19.88 8.19 -7.60
CA ASN A 365 20.60 8.77 -6.47
C ASN A 365 21.81 9.53 -7.03
N GLU A 366 21.93 10.83 -6.75
CA GLU A 366 23.22 11.48 -6.88
C GLU A 366 24.13 10.74 -5.91
N ASN A 367 24.95 9.84 -6.45
CA ASN A 367 25.89 9.08 -5.65
C ASN A 367 27.00 10.06 -5.24
N ASN A 368 26.73 10.83 -4.19
CA ASN A 368 27.67 11.78 -3.58
C ASN A 368 28.68 11.06 -2.67
N GLU A 369 28.65 9.73 -2.64
CA GLU A 369 29.65 8.95 -1.94
C GLU A 369 30.95 8.94 -2.76
N SER A 370 31.83 9.88 -2.40
CA SER A 370 33.29 9.89 -2.65
C SER A 370 33.88 10.53 -3.92
N ILE A 371 33.09 10.94 -4.93
CA ILE A 371 33.62 11.74 -6.07
C ILE A 371 33.02 13.15 -6.12
N ASP A 372 33.88 14.15 -5.98
CA ASP A 372 33.53 15.57 -6.06
C ASP A 372 33.85 16.11 -7.48
N PHE A 373 32.98 15.84 -8.48
CA PHE A 373 33.08 16.50 -9.79
C PHE A 373 32.04 17.61 -9.92
N ASN A 374 32.40 18.76 -10.48
CA ASN A 374 31.54 19.94 -10.56
C ASN A 374 31.16 20.26 -12.00
N LEU A 375 29.93 20.73 -12.19
CA LEU A 375 29.41 21.16 -13.49
C LEU A 375 29.17 22.67 -13.46
N PHE A 376 29.84 23.43 -14.33
CA PHE A 376 29.69 24.89 -14.37
C PHE A 376 29.83 25.47 -15.79
N PRO A 377 28.96 26.40 -16.22
CA PRO A 377 27.79 26.91 -15.49
C PRO A 377 26.64 25.91 -15.49
N ASN A 378 25.88 25.89 -14.39
CA ASN A 378 24.61 25.17 -14.27
C ASN A 378 23.61 26.09 -13.55
N PRO A 379 22.56 26.63 -14.21
CA PRO A 379 22.13 26.32 -15.58
C PRO A 379 23.11 26.76 -16.68
N THR A 380 23.08 26.07 -17.83
CA THR A 380 23.89 26.35 -19.03
C THR A 380 23.03 26.81 -20.21
N ARG A 381 23.62 27.52 -21.17
CA ARG A 381 23.02 27.80 -22.50
C ARG A 381 23.38 26.77 -23.57
N GLY A 382 24.09 25.71 -23.19
CA GLY A 382 24.53 24.65 -24.09
C GLY A 382 25.97 24.20 -23.83
N LYS A 383 26.84 25.08 -23.34
CA LYS A 383 28.24 24.74 -22.99
C LYS A 383 28.46 24.74 -21.48
N PHE A 384 29.07 23.69 -20.96
CA PHE A 384 29.45 23.62 -19.55
C PHE A 384 30.74 22.85 -19.36
N ASN A 385 31.42 23.13 -18.26
CA ASN A 385 32.64 22.48 -17.85
C ASN A 385 32.35 21.42 -16.81
N LEU A 386 32.91 20.23 -17.01
CA LEU A 386 33.07 19.21 -15.99
C LEU A 386 34.45 19.36 -15.36
N ILE A 387 34.49 19.59 -14.05
CA ILE A 387 35.70 19.85 -13.25
C ILE A 387 35.87 18.72 -12.24
N MET A 388 37.00 18.02 -12.27
CA MET A 388 37.29 16.90 -11.37
C MET A 388 38.08 17.35 -10.13
N ASN A 389 37.55 17.20 -8.90
CA ASN A 389 38.31 17.54 -7.69
C ASN A 389 39.08 16.32 -7.13
N ASN A 390 40.41 16.42 -7.18
CA ASN A 390 41.49 15.67 -6.51
C ASN A 390 41.20 14.56 -5.45
N LYS A 391 40.42 13.53 -5.76
CA LYS A 391 40.35 12.30 -4.92
C LYS A 391 40.42 10.97 -5.68
N LEU A 392 40.60 11.00 -6.98
CA LEU A 392 40.47 9.83 -7.84
C LEU A 392 41.82 9.32 -8.30
N GLY A 393 42.07 8.01 -8.19
CA GLY A 393 43.27 7.34 -8.69
C GLY A 393 43.41 7.40 -10.22
N ALA A 394 44.53 6.93 -10.75
CA ALA A 394 44.82 6.91 -12.19
C ALA A 394 44.06 5.76 -12.90
N LEU A 395 42.75 5.90 -13.08
CA LEU A 395 41.90 4.99 -13.85
C LEU A 395 41.35 5.72 -15.08
N ASP A 396 41.08 4.98 -16.16
CA ASP A 396 40.42 5.52 -17.35
C ASP A 396 38.93 5.73 -17.04
N TYR A 397 38.48 6.99 -17.06
CA TYR A 397 37.09 7.33 -16.77
C TYR A 397 36.27 7.50 -18.04
N GLU A 398 35.01 7.06 -18.01
CA GLU A 398 34.00 7.32 -19.04
C GLU A 398 33.00 8.37 -18.56
N VAL A 399 32.74 9.37 -19.39
CA VAL A 399 31.62 10.30 -19.19
C VAL A 399 30.57 10.05 -20.25
N GLY A 400 29.31 9.95 -19.84
CA GLY A 400 28.15 9.88 -20.71
C GLY A 400 27.11 10.93 -20.32
N ILE A 401 26.52 11.61 -21.30
CA ILE A 401 25.36 12.49 -21.05
C ILE A 401 24.12 11.85 -21.63
N TYR A 402 23.06 11.82 -20.84
CA TYR A 402 21.80 11.21 -21.18
C TYR A 402 20.68 12.24 -21.13
N ASN A 403 19.74 12.16 -22.07
CA ASN A 403 18.50 12.94 -22.01
C ASN A 403 17.52 12.31 -21.01
N MET A 404 16.38 12.98 -20.80
CA MET A 404 15.32 12.52 -19.89
C MET A 404 14.66 11.18 -20.28
N PHE A 405 14.87 10.71 -21.51
CA PHE A 405 14.39 9.41 -22.00
C PHE A 405 15.44 8.30 -21.86
N GLY A 406 16.60 8.59 -21.28
CA GLY A 406 17.71 7.63 -21.12
C GLY A 406 18.54 7.42 -22.38
N GLU A 407 18.34 8.21 -23.43
CA GLU A 407 19.18 8.17 -24.63
C GLU A 407 20.50 8.89 -24.37
N ARG A 408 21.61 8.23 -24.71
CA ARG A 408 22.97 8.76 -24.60
C ARG A 408 23.26 9.74 -25.74
N ILE A 409 23.37 11.03 -25.42
CA ILE A 409 23.56 12.11 -26.38
C ILE A 409 25.02 12.56 -26.54
N TYR A 410 25.88 12.22 -25.58
CA TYR A 410 27.31 12.52 -25.61
C TYR A 410 28.08 11.46 -24.85
N SER A 411 29.32 11.19 -25.26
CA SER A 411 30.27 10.49 -24.41
C SER A 411 31.73 10.70 -24.80
N THR A 412 32.60 10.60 -23.79
CA THR A 412 34.04 10.54 -23.95
C THR A 412 34.66 9.55 -22.96
N THR A 413 35.87 9.07 -23.26
CA THR A 413 36.67 8.15 -22.43
C THR A 413 38.06 8.73 -22.18
N ASN A 414 38.83 8.10 -21.28
CA ASN A 414 40.24 8.44 -20.98
C ASN A 414 40.45 9.87 -20.43
N ILE A 415 39.52 10.37 -19.61
CA ILE A 415 39.69 11.65 -18.92
C ILE A 415 40.74 11.51 -17.81
N ARG A 416 41.73 12.40 -17.76
CA ARG A 416 42.81 12.39 -16.76
C ARG A 416 42.55 13.37 -15.60
N GLN A 417 43.22 13.16 -14.48
CA GLN A 417 43.19 14.05 -13.31
C GLN A 417 43.48 15.52 -13.68
N ASN A 418 42.82 16.47 -12.99
CA ASN A 418 42.93 17.93 -13.19
C ASN A 418 42.49 18.45 -14.57
N ASN A 419 41.79 17.64 -15.39
CA ASN A 419 41.17 18.17 -16.60
C ASN A 419 39.85 18.88 -16.28
N THR A 420 39.72 20.08 -16.84
CA THR A 420 38.43 20.66 -17.15
C THR A 420 38.02 20.16 -18.54
N LEU A 421 36.88 19.47 -18.62
CA LEU A 421 36.30 19.06 -19.89
C LEU A 421 35.15 20.01 -20.26
N GLU A 422 35.31 20.76 -21.35
CA GLU A 422 34.19 21.51 -21.94
C GLU A 422 33.30 20.54 -22.72
N ILE A 423 32.02 20.52 -22.39
CA ILE A 423 31.00 19.74 -23.07
C ILE A 423 29.99 20.70 -23.71
N ASP A 424 29.69 20.46 -24.98
CA ASP A 424 28.74 21.23 -25.78
C ASP A 424 27.51 20.39 -26.13
N ILE A 425 26.38 20.74 -25.51
CA ILE A 425 25.05 20.21 -25.78
C ILE A 425 24.14 21.27 -26.44
N SER A 426 24.71 22.32 -27.05
CA SER A 426 23.95 23.43 -27.66
C SER A 426 22.99 22.97 -28.76
N SER A 427 23.32 21.89 -29.46
CA SER A 427 22.49 21.29 -30.51
C SER A 427 21.25 20.55 -30.00
N PHE A 428 21.15 20.29 -28.69
CA PHE A 428 20.02 19.58 -28.10
C PHE A 428 18.99 20.56 -27.50
N PRO A 429 17.71 20.17 -27.36
CA PRO A 429 16.66 21.02 -26.81
C PRO A 429 16.98 21.56 -25.39
N SER A 430 16.37 22.67 -25.00
CA SER A 430 16.42 23.10 -23.59
C SER A 430 15.71 22.05 -22.72
N GLY A 431 16.27 21.75 -21.54
CA GLY A 431 15.80 20.64 -20.71
C GLY A 431 16.82 20.19 -19.67
N MET A 432 16.48 19.12 -18.95
CA MET A 432 17.35 18.46 -17.99
C MET A 432 18.13 17.32 -18.66
N TYR A 433 19.41 17.21 -18.33
CA TYR A 433 20.28 16.14 -18.77
C TYR A 433 21.03 15.54 -17.58
N PHE A 434 21.34 14.24 -17.68
CA PHE A 434 22.08 13.51 -16.66
C PHE A 434 23.51 13.30 -17.15
N VAL A 435 24.48 13.73 -16.36
CA VAL A 435 25.90 13.52 -16.61
C VAL A 435 26.33 12.33 -15.75
N ASN A 436 26.54 11.19 -16.39
CA ASN A 436 27.10 10.00 -15.77
C ASN A 436 28.62 10.04 -15.90
N PHE A 437 29.28 9.75 -14.79
CA PHE A 437 30.71 9.56 -14.68
C PHE A 437 30.92 8.13 -14.19
N ASN A 438 31.63 7.30 -14.93
CA ASN A 438 31.85 5.90 -14.61
C ASN A 438 33.33 5.70 -14.24
N ASP A 439 33.59 5.09 -13.08
CA ASP A 439 34.84 4.38 -12.82
C ASP A 439 34.60 2.86 -13.03
N GLU A 440 35.65 2.03 -13.02
CA GLU A 440 35.54 0.58 -13.29
C GLU A 440 34.51 -0.14 -12.38
N ASP A 441 34.22 0.42 -11.20
CA ASP A 441 33.39 -0.20 -10.15
C ASP A 441 32.08 0.57 -9.85
N ASN A 442 31.96 1.84 -10.23
CA ASN A 442 30.91 2.76 -9.77
C ASN A 442 30.44 3.75 -10.85
N ILE A 443 29.16 4.11 -10.78
CA ILE A 443 28.52 5.15 -11.59
C ILE A 443 28.11 6.31 -10.69
N TYR A 444 28.53 7.53 -11.07
CA TYR A 444 28.22 8.77 -10.38
C TYR A 444 27.43 9.67 -11.32
N VAL A 445 26.38 10.31 -10.82
CA VAL A 445 25.45 11.07 -11.67
C VAL A 445 25.24 12.47 -11.11
N LYS A 446 25.32 13.49 -11.97
CA LYS A 446 24.91 14.87 -11.67
C LYS A 446 23.98 15.43 -12.74
N ILE A 447 23.12 16.36 -12.35
CA ILE A 447 22.12 16.97 -13.24
C ILE A 447 22.65 18.29 -13.81
N ILE A 448 22.47 18.50 -15.12
CA ILE A 448 22.70 19.79 -15.79
C ILE A 448 21.38 20.30 -16.39
N VAL A 449 21.09 21.60 -16.22
CA VAL A 449 19.90 22.26 -16.77
C VAL A 449 20.32 23.16 -17.93
N LYS A 450 19.83 22.87 -19.15
CA LYS A 450 20.01 23.73 -20.33
C LYS A 450 18.80 24.65 -20.48
N GLN A 451 19.03 25.96 -20.48
CA GLN A 451 18.03 27.00 -20.74
C GLN A 451 17.99 27.39 -22.21
#